data_AF-A0A0M0HIE0-F1
#
_entry.id   AF-A0A0M0HIE0-F1
#
_cell.length_a   1.000
_cell.length_b   1.000
_cell.length_c   1.000
_cell.angle_alpha   90.00
_cell.angle_beta   90.00
_cell.angle_gamma   90.00
#
_symmetry.space_group_name_H-M   'P 1'
#
loop_
_entity.id
_entity.type
_entity.pdbx_description
1 polymer ?
#
loop_
_entity_poly.entity_id
_entity_poly.type
_entity_poly.pdbx_seq_one_letter_code
_entity_poly.pdbx_strand_id
1 'polypeptide(L)'
;MAAYITEGYPSRLTDRQIEQHIKEYSDEIVKFRGNTNFTSAYVPLIQLGQAELQNRQNKKVFRLTLFISILSLLVSFAALFVSYSSMDSSSSWEQSQIELLQELKETMSNPKISVEAPKVETNEVIQQADTPKESSANKLLKSDS
;
A
#
# COMPACT_ATOMS: atom_id res chain seq x y z
N MET A 1 60.54 7.96 -16.96
CA MET A 1 59.28 7.20 -17.17
C MET A 1 58.17 8.22 -17.32
N ALA A 2 57.32 8.08 -18.35
CA ALA A 2 56.15 8.92 -18.56
C ALA A 2 54.94 8.32 -17.84
N ALA A 3 54.01 9.17 -17.39
CA ALA A 3 52.74 8.72 -16.85
C ALA A 3 51.92 8.03 -17.94
N TYR A 4 51.46 6.80 -17.70
CA TYR A 4 50.65 6.05 -18.66
C TYR A 4 49.17 6.24 -18.31
N ILE A 5 48.40 6.75 -19.25
CA ILE A 5 46.96 6.95 -19.09
C ILE A 5 46.25 5.97 -20.01
N THR A 6 45.35 5.16 -19.44
CA THR A 6 44.54 4.23 -20.22
C THR A 6 43.63 4.97 -21.19
N GLU A 7 43.60 4.53 -22.45
CA GLU A 7 42.76 5.13 -23.48
C GLU A 7 41.27 5.00 -23.13
N GLY A 8 40.52 6.10 -23.24
CA GLY A 8 39.08 6.14 -22.94
C GLY A 8 38.74 6.17 -21.44
N TYR A 9 39.73 6.33 -20.56
CA TYR A 9 39.49 6.54 -19.13
C TYR A 9 38.81 7.90 -18.85
N PRO A 10 37.84 7.97 -17.92
CA PRO A 10 37.16 6.85 -17.26
C PRO A 10 35.90 6.37 -18.00
N SER A 11 35.37 7.14 -18.95
CA SER A 11 33.99 6.96 -19.44
C SER A 11 33.73 5.67 -20.21
N ARG A 12 34.74 5.09 -20.90
CA ARG A 12 34.58 3.85 -21.68
C ARG A 12 34.81 2.57 -20.88
N LEU A 13 35.15 2.71 -19.60
CA LEU A 13 35.49 1.59 -18.73
C LEU A 13 34.32 1.19 -17.85
N THR A 14 34.30 -0.08 -17.46
CA THR A 14 33.38 -0.60 -16.45
C THR A 14 33.73 -0.06 -15.07
N ASP A 15 32.78 -0.07 -14.13
CA ASP A 15 33.00 0.44 -12.77
C ASP A 15 34.22 -0.24 -12.10
N ARG A 16 34.35 -1.56 -12.26
CA ARG A 16 35.51 -2.33 -11.76
C ARG A 16 36.83 -1.92 -12.38
N GLN A 17 36.85 -1.64 -13.69
CA GLN A 17 38.07 -1.19 -14.37
C GLN A 17 38.49 0.22 -13.93
N ILE A 18 37.51 1.10 -13.70
CA ILE A 18 37.79 2.45 -13.15
C ILE A 18 38.39 2.34 -11.75
N GLU A 19 37.81 1.51 -10.88
CA GLU A 19 38.34 1.25 -9.53
C GLU A 19 39.76 0.67 -9.57
N GLN A 20 40.02 -0.26 -10.49
CA GLN A 20 41.34 -0.85 -10.67
C GLN A 20 42.37 0.21 -11.09
N HIS A 21 42.06 1.05 -12.07
CA HIS A 21 42.97 2.11 -12.50
C HIS A 21 43.16 3.21 -11.45
N ILE A 22 42.12 3.57 -10.68
CA ILE A 22 42.28 4.47 -9.52
C ILE A 22 43.31 3.91 -8.54
N LYS A 23 43.25 2.60 -8.27
CA LYS A 23 44.20 1.92 -7.40
C LYS A 23 45.60 1.92 -8.00
N GLU A 24 45.75 1.59 -9.28
CA GLU A 24 47.04 1.61 -9.98
C GLU A 24 47.69 3.01 -9.94
N TYR A 25 46.92 4.07 -10.24
CA TYR A 25 47.40 5.45 -10.15
C TYR A 25 47.80 5.84 -8.72
N SER A 26 47.06 5.39 -7.71
CA SER A 26 47.42 5.61 -6.30
C SER A 26 48.71 4.86 -5.92
N ASP A 27 48.86 3.62 -6.35
CA ASP A 27 50.03 2.79 -6.08
C ASP A 27 51.28 3.37 -6.75
N GLU A 28 51.15 3.96 -7.95
CA GLU A 28 52.23 4.69 -8.61
C GLU A 28 52.65 5.96 -7.85
N ILE A 29 51.69 6.74 -7.33
CA ILE A 29 51.99 7.91 -6.47
C ILE A 29 52.76 7.45 -5.22
N VAL A 30 52.35 6.34 -4.60
CA VAL A 30 53.02 5.81 -3.40
C VAL A 30 54.41 5.28 -3.72
N LYS A 31 54.59 4.59 -4.84
CA LYS A 31 55.88 4.05 -5.29
C LYS A 31 56.91 5.16 -5.55
N PHE A 32 56.47 6.29 -6.09
CA PHE A 32 57.32 7.45 -6.38
C PHE A 32 57.15 8.59 -5.36
N ARG A 33 56.83 8.24 -4.10
CA ARG A 33 56.59 9.20 -3.02
C ARG A 33 57.69 10.27 -2.97
N GLY A 34 57.27 11.54 -3.05
CA GLY A 34 58.17 12.70 -3.07
C GLY A 34 58.42 13.31 -4.45
N ASN A 35 58.05 12.61 -5.53
CA ASN A 35 58.05 13.18 -6.88
C ASN A 35 56.70 13.86 -7.19
N THR A 36 56.68 15.18 -7.07
CA THR A 36 55.49 16.01 -7.28
C THR A 36 54.89 15.88 -8.68
N ASN A 37 55.69 15.52 -9.69
CA ASN A 37 55.22 15.34 -11.06
C ASN A 37 54.28 14.14 -11.21
N PHE A 38 54.50 13.07 -10.45
CA PHE A 38 53.61 11.91 -10.46
C PHE A 38 52.31 12.21 -9.72
N THR A 39 52.39 12.87 -8.58
CA THR A 39 51.21 13.30 -7.83
C THR A 39 50.35 14.26 -8.67
N SER A 40 50.95 15.26 -9.31
CA SER A 40 50.19 16.23 -10.12
C SER A 40 49.57 15.61 -11.38
N ALA A 41 50.20 14.59 -11.97
CA ALA A 41 49.66 13.89 -13.13
C ALA A 41 48.50 12.94 -12.77
N TYR A 42 48.62 12.18 -11.68
CA TYR A 42 47.67 11.11 -11.34
C TYR A 42 46.51 11.54 -10.45
N VAL A 43 46.67 12.55 -9.58
CA VAL A 43 45.58 13.00 -8.71
C VAL A 43 44.33 13.46 -9.49
N PRO A 44 44.44 14.27 -10.56
CA PRO A 44 43.28 14.62 -11.38
C PRO A 44 42.60 13.41 -12.02
N LEU A 45 43.36 12.38 -12.43
CA LEU A 45 42.82 11.16 -13.01
C LEU A 45 42.05 10.32 -11.98
N ILE A 46 42.55 10.26 -10.75
CA ILE A 46 41.84 9.62 -9.64
C ILE A 46 40.52 10.35 -9.38
N GLN A 47 40.55 11.69 -9.28
CA GLN A 47 39.35 12.50 -9.07
C GLN A 47 38.33 12.30 -10.21
N LEU A 48 38.79 12.28 -11.46
CA LEU A 48 37.94 12.06 -12.62
C LEU A 48 37.27 10.68 -12.59
N GLY A 49 38.00 9.63 -12.20
CA GLY A 49 37.44 8.29 -12.04
C GLY A 49 36.40 8.21 -10.93
N GLN A 50 36.69 8.82 -9.77
CA GLN A 50 35.74 8.88 -8.65
C GLN A 50 34.47 9.66 -9.02
N ALA A 51 34.62 10.80 -9.71
CA ALA A 51 33.50 11.60 -10.16
C ALA A 51 32.60 10.84 -11.16
N GLU A 52 33.19 10.10 -12.10
CA GLU A 52 32.44 9.26 -13.03
C GLU A 52 31.66 8.14 -12.31
N LEU A 53 32.29 7.44 -11.36
CA LEU A 53 31.62 6.42 -10.54
C LEU A 53 30.45 7.02 -9.75
N GLN A 54 30.66 8.18 -9.13
CA GLN A 54 29.62 8.90 -8.41
C GLN A 54 28.47 9.33 -9.35
N ASN A 55 28.79 9.83 -10.54
CA ASN A 55 27.80 10.23 -11.54
C ASN A 55 26.94 9.03 -11.99
N ARG A 56 27.56 7.87 -12.22
CA ARG A 56 26.85 6.63 -12.55
C ARG A 56 25.89 6.19 -11.44
N GLN A 57 26.33 6.29 -10.18
CA GLN A 57 25.47 6.00 -9.02
C GLN A 57 24.33 7.02 -8.91
N ASN A 58 24.62 8.31 -9.01
CA ASN A 58 23.63 9.39 -8.96
C ASN A 58 22.55 9.22 -10.03
N LYS A 59 22.92 8.78 -11.24
CA LYS A 59 21.96 8.49 -12.31
C LYS A 59 21.02 7.34 -11.95
N LYS A 60 21.49 6.31 -11.25
CA LYS A 60 20.66 5.20 -10.76
C LYS A 60 19.72 5.69 -9.65
N VAL A 61 20.26 6.42 -8.67
CA VAL A 61 19.49 6.98 -7.55
C VAL A 61 18.42 7.94 -8.06
N PHE A 62 18.76 8.86 -8.97
CA PHE A 62 17.81 9.81 -9.55
C PHE A 62 16.61 9.12 -10.20
N ARG A 63 16.85 8.05 -10.98
CA ARG A 63 15.76 7.26 -11.58
C ARG A 63 14.87 6.61 -10.54
N LEU A 64 15.46 6.05 -9.48
CA LEU A 64 14.72 5.44 -8.39
C LEU A 64 13.88 6.48 -7.63
N THR A 65 14.48 7.61 -7.27
CA THR A 65 13.78 8.70 -6.59
C THR A 65 12.63 9.23 -7.43
N LEU A 66 12.83 9.41 -8.73
CA LEU A 66 11.75 9.83 -9.64
C LEU A 66 10.59 8.83 -9.65
N PHE A 67 10.88 7.54 -9.68
CA PHE A 67 9.86 6.49 -9.65
C PHE A 67 9.06 6.50 -8.34
N ILE A 68 9.76 6.63 -7.21
CA ILE A 68 9.12 6.69 -5.88
C ILE A 68 8.23 7.95 -5.77
N SER A 69 8.69 9.10 -6.27
CA SER A 69 7.91 10.34 -6.29
C SER A 69 6.61 10.18 -7.10
N ILE A 70 6.68 9.57 -8.29
CA ILE A 70 5.50 9.31 -9.12
C ILE A 70 4.54 8.36 -8.40
N LEU A 71 5.05 7.28 -7.80
CA LEU A 71 4.22 6.34 -7.07
C LEU A 71 3.53 6.99 -5.86
N SER A 72 4.25 7.81 -5.10
CA SER A 72 3.71 8.57 -3.98
C SER A 72 2.59 9.54 -4.42
N LEU A 73 2.78 10.19 -5.58
CA LEU A 73 1.76 11.03 -6.18
C LEU A 73 0.50 10.23 -6.52
N LEU A 74 0.64 9.05 -7.14
CA LEU A 74 -0.48 8.18 -7.50
C LEU A 74 -1.26 7.70 -6.26
N VAL A 75 -0.55 7.30 -5.19
CA VAL A 75 -1.18 6.90 -3.93
C VAL A 75 -1.96 8.07 -3.32
N SER A 76 -1.41 9.28 -3.38
CA SER A 76 -2.10 10.49 -2.90
C SER A 76 -3.37 10.77 -3.70
N PHE A 77 -3.33 10.64 -5.03
CA PHE A 77 -4.51 10.77 -5.89
C PHE A 77 -5.55 9.69 -5.62
N ALA A 78 -5.14 8.44 -5.42
CA ALA A 78 -6.07 7.36 -5.08
C ALA A 78 -6.75 7.62 -3.73
N ALA A 79 -6.01 8.08 -2.73
CA ALA A 79 -6.56 8.45 -1.43
C ALA A 79 -7.57 9.61 -1.54
N LEU A 80 -7.24 10.64 -2.33
CA LEU A 80 -8.15 11.76 -2.60
C LEU A 80 -9.41 11.31 -3.36
N PHE A 81 -9.27 10.41 -4.33
CA PHE A 81 -10.40 9.87 -5.08
C PHE A 81 -11.33 9.06 -4.19
N VAL A 82 -10.78 8.15 -3.37
CA VAL A 82 -11.57 7.39 -2.39
C VAL A 82 -12.27 8.33 -1.41
N SER A 83 -11.54 9.32 -0.87
CA SER A 83 -12.12 10.32 0.04
C SER A 83 -13.28 11.09 -0.62
N TYR A 84 -13.10 11.55 -1.86
CA TYR A 84 -14.15 12.22 -2.61
C TYR A 84 -15.37 11.33 -2.85
N SER A 85 -15.15 10.07 -3.30
CA SER A 85 -16.24 9.12 -3.53
C SER A 85 -17.00 8.77 -2.24
N SER A 86 -16.29 8.65 -1.12
CA SER A 86 -16.91 8.42 0.19
C SER A 86 -17.68 9.65 0.67
N MET A 87 -17.20 10.87 0.39
CA MET A 87 -17.88 12.11 0.74
C MET A 87 -19.16 12.31 -0.09
N ASP A 88 -19.13 11.97 -1.38
CA ASP A 88 -20.30 11.99 -2.27
C ASP A 88 -21.34 10.91 -1.89
N SER A 89 -20.87 9.74 -1.44
CA SER A 89 -21.77 8.72 -0.87
C SER A 89 -22.31 9.10 0.51
N SER A 90 -21.57 9.85 1.32
CA SER A 90 -22.01 10.29 2.65
C SER A 90 -23.11 11.35 2.55
N SER A 91 -22.99 12.30 1.61
CA SER A 91 -23.98 13.37 1.43
C SER A 91 -25.34 12.82 1.01
N SER A 92 -25.37 11.84 0.10
CA SER A 92 -26.61 11.17 -0.32
C SER A 92 -27.23 10.34 0.81
N TRP A 93 -26.40 9.67 1.62
CA TRP A 93 -26.87 8.93 2.79
C TRP A 93 -27.40 9.87 3.89
N GLU A 94 -26.71 10.96 4.19
CA GLU A 94 -27.16 11.98 5.15
C GLU A 94 -28.50 12.59 4.73
N GLN A 95 -28.66 12.89 3.44
CA GLN A 95 -29.90 13.45 2.91
C GLN A 95 -31.07 12.45 2.99
N SER A 96 -30.81 11.17 2.71
CA SER A 96 -31.80 10.10 2.86
C SER A 96 -32.21 9.87 4.32
N GLN A 97 -31.28 10.00 5.27
CA GLN A 97 -31.60 9.91 6.70
C GLN A 97 -32.41 11.11 7.21
N ILE A 98 -32.11 12.33 6.72
CA ILE A 98 -32.91 13.52 7.04
C ILE A 98 -34.34 13.36 6.52
N GLU A 99 -34.51 12.83 5.30
CA GLU A 99 -35.82 12.58 4.69
C GLU A 99 -36.63 11.55 5.49
N LEU A 100 -36.02 10.43 5.87
CA LEU A 100 -36.65 9.40 6.71
C LEU A 100 -37.06 9.94 8.09
N LEU A 101 -36.22 10.77 8.71
CA LEU A 101 -36.55 11.40 9.99
C LEU A 101 -37.70 12.41 9.86
N GLN A 102 -37.79 13.10 8.72
CA GLN A 102 -38.86 14.04 8.45
C GLN A 102 -40.19 13.33 8.19
N GLU A 103 -40.18 12.22 7.44
CA GLU A 103 -41.33 11.35 7.22
C GLU A 103 -41.83 10.71 8.53
N LEU A 104 -40.91 10.23 9.37
CA LEU A 104 -41.25 9.67 10.69
C LEU A 104 -41.87 10.74 11.61
N LYS A 105 -41.32 11.96 11.59
CA LYS A 105 -41.86 13.10 12.34
C LYS A 105 -43.26 13.46 11.87
N GLU A 106 -43.51 13.50 10.57
CA GLU A 106 -44.84 13.77 10.02
C GLU A 106 -45.83 12.66 10.39
N THR A 107 -45.40 11.40 10.32
CA THR A 107 -46.22 10.24 10.71
C THR A 107 -46.57 10.26 12.20
N MET A 108 -45.63 10.60 13.08
CA MET A 108 -45.90 10.73 14.53
C MET A 108 -46.69 12.01 14.88
N SER A 109 -46.53 13.08 14.10
CA SER A 109 -47.22 14.36 14.32
C SER A 109 -48.66 14.36 13.77
N ASN A 110 -49.11 13.27 13.13
CA ASN A 110 -50.46 13.09 12.64
C ASN A 110 -51.21 12.08 13.54
N PRO A 111 -51.76 12.51 14.70
CA PRO A 111 -52.41 11.63 15.67
C PRO A 111 -53.84 11.28 15.25
N LYS A 112 -54.04 10.89 13.98
CA LYS A 112 -55.34 10.47 13.44
C LYS A 112 -55.20 9.25 12.55
N ILE A 113 -54.80 8.14 13.16
CA ILE A 113 -55.30 6.83 12.73
C ILE A 113 -55.96 6.22 13.96
N SER A 114 -57.29 6.34 13.96
CA SER A 114 -58.17 5.59 14.83
C SER A 114 -57.82 4.12 14.66
N VAL A 115 -57.21 3.53 15.69
CA VAL A 115 -57.08 2.08 15.79
C VAL A 115 -58.48 1.55 16.09
N GLU A 116 -59.24 1.26 15.03
CA GLU A 116 -60.42 0.42 15.16
C GLU A 116 -59.89 -0.98 15.45
N ALA A 117 -59.92 -1.36 16.74
CA ALA A 117 -59.52 -2.69 17.17
C ALA A 117 -60.33 -3.72 16.36
N PRO A 118 -59.69 -4.68 15.67
CA PRO A 118 -60.43 -5.70 14.94
C PRO A 118 -61.32 -6.44 15.93
N LYS A 119 -62.63 -6.38 15.69
CA LYS A 119 -63.64 -7.08 16.47
C LYS A 119 -63.39 -8.57 16.29
N VAL A 120 -62.77 -9.19 17.30
CA VAL A 120 -62.52 -10.63 17.32
C VAL A 120 -63.87 -11.33 17.38
N GLU A 121 -64.29 -11.94 16.27
CA GLU A 121 -65.36 -12.94 16.29
C GLU A 121 -64.81 -14.21 16.92
N THR A 122 -64.95 -14.30 18.24
CA THR A 122 -64.78 -15.54 18.98
C THR A 122 -65.95 -16.44 18.62
N ASN A 123 -65.78 -17.38 17.69
CA ASN A 123 -66.50 -18.65 17.68
C ASN A 123 -65.92 -19.65 16.66
N GLU A 124 -65.66 -20.85 17.17
CA GLU A 124 -65.56 -22.12 16.44
C GLU A 124 -64.29 -22.42 15.63
N VAL A 125 -63.14 -22.46 16.30
CA VAL A 125 -62.04 -23.37 15.94
C VAL A 125 -61.56 -24.13 17.18
N ILE A 126 -62.46 -24.91 17.79
CA ILE A 126 -62.07 -25.98 18.70
C ILE A 126 -62.81 -27.23 18.24
N GLN A 127 -62.05 -28.14 17.61
CA GLN A 127 -62.23 -29.61 17.53
C GLN A 127 -61.77 -30.15 16.18
N GLN A 128 -60.46 -30.18 15.93
CA GLN A 128 -59.82 -31.25 15.15
C GLN A 128 -58.30 -31.07 15.09
N ALA A 129 -57.61 -31.37 16.19
CA ALA A 129 -56.18 -31.73 16.13
C ALA A 129 -55.73 -32.31 17.48
N ASP A 130 -56.23 -33.49 17.84
CA ASP A 130 -55.57 -34.32 18.85
C ASP A 130 -55.73 -35.80 18.48
N THR A 131 -54.74 -36.33 17.75
CA THR A 131 -54.33 -37.74 17.88
C THR A 131 -52.81 -37.80 17.76
N PRO A 132 -52.10 -38.28 18.80
CA PRO A 132 -50.64 -38.32 18.82
C PRO A 132 -50.11 -39.55 18.07
N LYS A 133 -49.06 -39.38 17.25
CA LYS A 133 -48.22 -40.49 16.78
C LYS A 133 -46.98 -40.58 17.66
N GLU A 134 -46.98 -41.55 18.57
CA GLU A 134 -45.78 -42.01 19.28
C GLU A 134 -44.77 -42.61 18.28
N SER A 135 -43.51 -42.20 18.40
CA SER A 135 -42.36 -42.88 17.78
C SER A 135 -41.14 -42.66 18.65
N SER A 136 -40.87 -43.60 19.56
CA SER A 136 -39.56 -43.74 20.21
C SER A 136 -39.29 -45.22 20.47
N ALA A 137 -38.39 -45.79 19.68
CA ALA A 137 -37.79 -47.09 19.95
C ALA A 137 -36.29 -46.91 20.23
N ASN A 138 -35.81 -47.75 21.17
CA ASN A 138 -34.44 -48.01 21.60
C ASN A 138 -33.87 -47.10 22.70
N LYS A 139 -33.15 -47.60 23.71
CA LYS A 139 -32.77 -48.96 24.14
C LYS A 139 -31.90 -48.77 25.40
N LEU A 140 -32.04 -49.70 26.36
CA LEU A 140 -31.14 -50.04 27.47
C LEU A 140 -30.88 -49.01 28.58
N LEU A 141 -31.25 -49.40 29.81
CA LEU A 141 -30.37 -49.39 30.98
C LEU A 141 -30.96 -50.30 32.07
N LYS A 142 -30.27 -51.41 32.36
CA LYS A 142 -30.28 -52.26 33.57
C LYS A 142 -29.45 -53.50 33.20
N SER A 143 -28.57 -54.08 34.00
CA SER A 143 -27.99 -53.82 35.32
C SER A 143 -27.06 -55.03 35.52
N ASP A 144 -25.89 -54.85 36.12
CA ASP A 144 -24.98 -55.94 36.49
C ASP A 144 -25.63 -56.93 37.47
N SER A 145 -25.47 -58.24 37.21
CA SER A 145 -25.12 -59.35 38.13
C SER A 145 -25.36 -60.71 37.48
#